data_AF-A0A2V6G2E5-F1
#
_entry.id   AF-A0A2V6G2E5-F1
#
_cell.length_a   1.000
_cell.length_b   1.000
_cell.length_c   1.000
_cell.angle_alpha   90.00
_cell.angle_beta   90.00
_cell.angle_gamma   90.00
#
_symmetry.space_group_name_H-M   'P 1'
#
loop_
_entity.id
_entity.type
_entity.pdbx_description
1 polymer ?
#
loop_
_entity_poly.entity_id
_entity_poly.type
_entity_poly.pdbx_seq_one_letter_code
_entity_poly.pdbx_strand_id
1 'polypeptide(L)'
;MALYLSHLRGPDSVIVVNVTNRAIDISSVVAGLAQKYGLKATLIDAPNRSGIFLRSDFVLLTRGKSLDVPEIQKVGYPMRLDRQVPESRIWTDDYSNVIRLLVNPFGKSGLRQSGR
;
A
#
# COMPACT_ATOMS: atom_id res chain seq x y z
N MET A 1 -2.45 -11.72 -6.64
CA MET A 1 -3.55 -10.96 -5.98
C MET A 1 -4.91 -11.64 -6.08
N ALA A 2 -5.36 -12.09 -7.26
CA ALA A 2 -6.65 -12.79 -7.40
C ALA A 2 -6.87 -13.95 -6.40
N LEU A 3 -5.83 -14.76 -6.13
CA LEU A 3 -5.85 -15.81 -5.11
C LEU A 3 -6.10 -15.25 -3.69
N TYR A 4 -5.44 -14.17 -3.27
CA TYR A 4 -5.70 -13.57 -1.95
C TYR A 4 -7.12 -13.02 -1.86
N LEU A 5 -7.60 -12.43 -2.96
CA LEU A 5 -8.95 -11.87 -3.05
C LEU A 5 -10.06 -12.92 -2.98
N SER A 6 -9.80 -14.17 -3.38
CA SER A 6 -10.77 -15.27 -3.27
C SER A 6 -10.93 -15.80 -1.84
N HIS A 7 -10.00 -15.48 -0.95
CA HIS A 7 -10.06 -15.87 0.47
C HIS A 7 -10.75 -14.82 1.35
N LEU A 8 -11.18 -13.68 0.80
CA LEU A 8 -11.89 -12.65 1.55
C LEU A 8 -13.31 -13.12 1.86
N ARG A 9 -13.72 -12.99 3.13
CA ARG A 9 -15.05 -13.43 3.61
C ARG A 9 -16.19 -12.48 3.24
N GLY A 10 -15.87 -11.27 2.80
CA GLY A 10 -16.84 -10.24 2.46
C GLY A 10 -16.18 -8.92 2.08
N PRO A 11 -16.98 -7.91 1.67
CA PRO A 11 -16.47 -6.63 1.18
C PRO A 11 -15.61 -5.90 2.23
N ASP A 12 -15.92 -6.04 3.52
CA ASP A 12 -15.18 -5.39 4.59
C ASP A 12 -13.94 -6.16 5.07
N SER A 13 -13.59 -7.28 4.42
CA SER A 13 -12.31 -7.96 4.71
C SER A 13 -11.13 -7.08 4.32
N VAL A 14 -10.09 -7.06 5.16
CA VAL A 14 -8.88 -6.26 4.93
C VAL A 14 -7.69 -7.17 4.65
N ILE A 15 -6.95 -6.86 3.59
CA ILE A 15 -5.60 -7.43 3.36
C ILE A 15 -4.58 -6.43 3.91
N VAL A 16 -3.62 -6.92 4.67
CA VAL A 16 -2.50 -6.13 5.21
C VAL A 16 -1.22 -6.56 4.51
N VAL A 17 -0.56 -5.61 3.84
CA VAL A 17 0.71 -5.87 3.14
C VAL A 17 1.82 -5.10 3.82
N ASN A 18 2.84 -5.80 4.33
CA ASN A 18 4.06 -5.14 4.82
C ASN A 18 4.85 -4.63 3.61
N VAL A 19 5.12 -3.32 3.58
CA VAL A 19 5.86 -2.65 2.50
C VAL A 19 7.18 -2.05 2.99
N THR A 20 7.67 -2.50 4.14
CA THR A 20 8.89 -2.01 4.77
C THR A 20 10.13 -2.43 3.98
N ASN A 21 10.58 -1.56 3.07
CA ASN A 21 11.82 -1.76 2.33
C ASN A 21 12.50 -0.42 2.04
N ARG A 22 13.82 -0.37 2.22
CA ARG A 22 14.61 0.86 1.99
C ARG A 22 15.09 1.03 0.55
N ALA A 23 15.28 -0.08 -0.17
CA ALA A 23 15.82 -0.09 -1.52
C ALA A 23 14.71 -0.02 -2.58
N ILE A 24 13.54 -0.59 -2.28
CA ILE A 24 12.47 -0.84 -3.23
C ILE A 24 11.20 -0.11 -2.79
N ASP A 25 10.55 0.61 -3.71
CA ASP A 25 9.23 1.20 -3.48
C ASP A 25 8.11 0.16 -3.69
N ILE A 26 7.95 -0.73 -2.72
CA ILE A 26 6.89 -1.75 -2.71
C ILE A 26 5.50 -1.10 -2.63
N SER A 27 5.38 0.05 -1.96
CA SER A 27 4.10 0.76 -1.80
C SER A 27 3.45 1.10 -3.14
N SER A 28 4.26 1.53 -4.12
CA SER A 28 3.79 1.83 -5.48
C SER A 28 3.27 0.60 -6.24
N VAL A 29 3.86 -0.57 -6.01
CA VAL A 29 3.38 -1.84 -6.59
C VAL A 29 2.02 -2.21 -6.02
N VAL A 30 1.88 -2.11 -4.69
CA VAL A 30 0.62 -2.41 -4.00
C VAL A 30 -0.47 -1.43 -4.43
N ALA A 31 -0.15 -0.15 -4.63
CA ALA A 31 -1.08 0.82 -5.20
C ALA A 31 -1.54 0.44 -6.62
N GLY A 32 -0.63 -0.01 -7.48
CA GLY A 32 -0.98 -0.51 -8.81
C GLY A 32 -1.89 -1.74 -8.77
N LEU A 33 -1.65 -2.66 -7.84
CA LEU A 33 -2.55 -3.79 -7.60
C LEU A 33 -3.92 -3.32 -7.10
N ALA A 34 -3.96 -2.36 -6.18
CA ALA A 34 -5.21 -1.80 -5.69
C ALA A 34 -6.04 -1.18 -6.83
N GLN A 35 -5.41 -0.38 -7.69
CA GLN A 35 -6.04 0.20 -8.88
C GLN A 35 -6.57 -0.89 -9.82
N LYS A 36 -5.74 -1.89 -10.17
CA LYS A 36 -6.11 -2.98 -11.10
C LYS A 36 -7.30 -3.80 -10.61
N TYR A 37 -7.42 -4.01 -9.30
CA TYR A 37 -8.47 -4.84 -8.70
C TYR A 37 -9.62 -4.04 -8.06
N GLY A 38 -9.65 -2.71 -8.24
CA GLY A 38 -10.73 -1.85 -7.72
C GLY A 38 -10.80 -1.80 -6.19
N LEU A 39 -9.64 -1.79 -5.52
CA LEU A 39 -9.53 -1.76 -4.06
C LEU A 39 -9.27 -0.35 -3.56
N LYS A 40 -9.75 -0.04 -2.36
CA LYS A 40 -9.23 1.09 -1.57
C LYS A 40 -7.89 0.72 -0.96
N ALA A 41 -6.98 1.67 -0.86
CA ALA A 41 -5.66 1.48 -0.26
C ALA A 41 -5.33 2.61 0.72
N THR A 42 -4.85 2.25 1.91
CA THR A 42 -4.40 3.20 2.94
C THR A 42 -3.04 2.78 3.45
N LEU A 43 -2.04 3.66 3.36
CA LEU A 43 -0.73 3.46 3.97
C LEU A 43 -0.79 3.82 5.45
N ILE A 44 -0.31 2.93 6.32
CA ILE A 44 -0.16 3.18 7.75
C ILE A 44 1.29 2.96 8.18
N ASP A 45 1.71 3.73 9.17
CA ASP A 45 2.99 3.56 9.86
C ASP A 45 2.72 2.86 11.20
N ALA A 46 3.47 1.79 11.47
CA ALA A 46 3.53 1.17 12.79
C ALA A 46 4.74 1.74 13.56
N PRO A 47 4.53 2.73 14.45
CA PRO A 47 5.62 3.32 15.22
C PRO A 47 6.15 2.30 16.22
N ASN A 48 7.46 2.39 16.50
CA ASN A 48 8.09 1.54 17.51
C ASN A 48 7.47 1.83 18.88
N ARG A 49 6.68 0.89 19.41
CA ARG A 49 6.25 0.90 20.81
C ARG A 49 7.11 -0.11 21.56
N SER A 50 8.07 0.42 22.32
CA SER A 50 8.74 -0.23 23.46
C SER A 50 9.67 -1.44 23.21
N GLY A 51 10.33 -1.59 22.05
CA GLY A 51 11.36 -2.64 21.92
C GLY A 51 11.96 -2.84 20.55
N ILE A 52 12.66 -3.98 20.38
CA ILE A 52 13.48 -4.48 19.25
C ILE A 52 12.77 -4.47 17.86
N PHE A 53 11.51 -4.03 17.78
CA PHE A 53 10.75 -3.95 16.53
C PHE A 53 11.10 -2.69 15.75
N LEU A 54 11.66 -2.89 14.55
CA LEU A 54 11.91 -1.81 13.60
C LEU A 54 10.59 -1.20 13.10
N ARG A 55 10.59 0.13 12.91
CA ARG A 55 9.50 0.87 12.28
C ARG A 55 9.10 0.17 10.97
N SER A 56 7.82 -0.11 10.84
CA SER A 56 7.28 -0.85 9.69
C SER A 56 6.15 -0.07 9.03
N ASP A 57 6.15 -0.07 7.70
CA ASP A 57 5.10 0.51 6.88
C ASP A 57 4.19 -0.60 6.34
N PHE A 58 2.89 -0.38 6.38
CA PHE A 58 1.90 -1.31 5.84
C PHE A 58 0.92 -0.61 4.91
N VAL A 59 0.51 -1.30 3.84
CA VAL A 59 -0.64 -0.88 3.04
C VAL A 59 -1.82 -1.79 3.37
N LEU A 60 -2.93 -1.18 3.80
CA LEU A 60 -4.20 -1.83 4.02
C LEU A 60 -5.04 -1.76 2.75
N LEU A 61 -5.64 -2.87 2.35
CA LEU A 61 -6.51 -2.98 1.17
C LEU A 61 -7.90 -3.49 1.55
N THR A 62 -8.95 -2.88 1.01
CA THR A 62 -10.33 -3.36 1.18
C THR A 62 -11.18 -3.10 -0.07
N ARG A 63 -12.27 -3.86 -0.24
CA ARG A 63 -13.33 -3.55 -1.21
C ARG A 63 -14.43 -2.67 -0.62
N GLY A 64 -14.61 -2.74 0.70
CA GLY A 64 -15.72 -2.14 1.44
C GLY A 64 -15.35 -0.82 2.11
N LYS A 65 -15.85 -0.64 3.33
CA LYS A 65 -15.72 0.61 4.10
C LYS A 65 -14.92 0.42 5.38
N SER A 66 -14.32 -0.75 5.59
CA SER A 66 -13.52 -1.06 6.79
C SER A 66 -12.35 -0.09 7.04
N LEU A 67 -11.86 0.62 6.02
CA LEU A 67 -10.82 1.64 6.16
C LEU A 67 -11.35 3.05 6.40
N ASP A 68 -12.68 3.25 6.35
CA ASP A 68 -13.31 4.55 6.54
C ASP A 68 -13.55 4.87 8.04
N VAL A 69 -13.11 3.99 8.95
CA VAL A 69 -13.27 4.18 10.41
C VAL A 69 -12.32 5.27 10.93
N PRO A 70 -12.76 6.09 11.93
CA PRO A 70 -11.97 7.22 12.42
C PRO A 70 -10.57 6.85 12.89
N GLU A 71 -10.38 5.68 13.49
CA GLU A 71 -9.11 5.19 14.00
C GLU A 71 -8.09 5.01 12.88
N ILE A 72 -8.53 4.53 11.72
CA ILE A 72 -7.67 4.35 10.54
C ILE A 72 -7.48 5.68 9.83
N GLN A 73 -8.51 6.49 9.67
CA GLN A 73 -8.41 7.80 9.01
C GLN A 73 -7.49 8.77 9.77
N LYS A 74 -7.42 8.67 11.10
CA LYS A 74 -6.59 9.53 11.94
C LYS A 74 -5.09 9.29 11.76
N VAL A 75 -4.69 8.06 11.43
CA VAL A 75 -3.27 7.65 11.37
C VAL A 75 -2.81 7.22 9.98
N GLY A 76 -3.75 6.91 9.10
CA GLY A 76 -3.50 6.42 7.76
C GLY A 76 -3.45 7.53 6.72
N TYR A 77 -2.72 7.24 5.65
CA TYR A 77 -2.60 8.08 4.46
C TYR A 77 -3.31 7.35 3.31
N PRO A 78 -4.56 7.71 2.97
CA PRO A 78 -5.25 7.15 1.81
C PRO A 78 -4.42 7.36 0.54
N MET A 79 -4.20 6.28 -0.20
CA MET A 79 -3.39 6.34 -1.41
C MET A 79 -4.23 6.88 -2.57
N ARG A 80 -3.69 7.85 -3.31
CA ARG A 80 -4.31 8.34 -4.54
C ARG A 80 -4.05 7.34 -5.66
N LEU A 81 -5.12 6.68 -6.13
CA LEU A 81 -5.09 5.67 -7.20
C LEU A 81 -5.54 6.25 -8.55
N ASP A 82 -5.55 7.59 -8.67
CA ASP A 82 -5.98 8.35 -9.85
C ASP A 82 -4.94 8.35 -10.98
N ARG A 83 -3.65 8.21 -10.64
CA ARG A 83 -2.60 8.07 -11.64
C ARG A 83 -2.59 6.64 -12.18
N GLN A 84 -2.79 6.50 -13.49
CA GLN A 84 -2.69 5.21 -14.16
C GLN A 84 -1.29 4.63 -13.92
N VAL A 85 -1.19 3.54 -13.17
CA VAL A 85 0.09 2.87 -12.94
C VAL A 85 0.41 2.13 -14.24
N PRO A 86 1.58 2.40 -14.88
CA PRO A 86 1.94 1.68 -16.10
C PRO A 86 1.90 0.17 -15.81
N GLU A 87 1.32 -0.63 -16.70
CA GLU A 87 1.24 -2.10 -16.51
C GLU A 87 2.61 -2.71 -16.20
N SER A 88 3.67 -2.12 -16.77
CA SER A 88 5.05 -2.50 -16.51
C SER A 88 5.58 -2.28 -15.08
N ARG A 89 4.79 -1.64 -14.18
CA ARG A 89 5.04 -1.50 -12.74
C ARG A 89 4.12 -2.38 -11.88
N ILE A 90 3.20 -3.12 -12.49
CA ILE A 90 2.34 -4.07 -11.79
C ILE A 90 3.05 -5.42 -11.80
N TRP A 91 3.51 -5.89 -10.64
CA TRP A 91 4.10 -7.22 -10.55
C TRP A 91 3.04 -8.32 -10.52
N THR A 92 3.27 -9.34 -11.32
CA THR A 92 2.70 -10.67 -11.14
C THR A 92 3.71 -11.51 -10.37
N ASP A 93 3.26 -12.53 -9.64
CA ASP A 93 4.16 -13.46 -8.93
C ASP A 93 5.21 -14.08 -9.87
N ASP A 94 4.85 -14.21 -11.16
CA ASP A 94 5.68 -14.74 -12.24
C ASP A 94 6.72 -13.75 -12.82
N TYR A 95 6.74 -12.47 -12.40
CA TYR A 95 7.65 -11.46 -12.97
C TYR A 95 8.07 -10.38 -11.98
N SER A 96 9.29 -10.51 -11.43
CA SER A 96 9.86 -9.61 -10.40
C SER A 96 11.01 -8.75 -10.95
N ASN A 97 10.74 -7.80 -11.86
CA ASN A 97 11.77 -6.84 -12.29
C ASN A 97 11.99 -5.73 -11.25
N VAL A 98 12.89 -5.99 -10.29
CA VAL A 98 13.23 -5.13 -9.13
C VAL A 98 13.89 -3.80 -9.47
N ILE A 99 14.61 -3.70 -10.59
CA ILE A 99 15.40 -2.50 -10.94
C ILE A 99 14.51 -1.27 -11.17
N ARG A 100 13.28 -1.48 -11.69
CA ARG A 100 12.33 -0.39 -11.99
C ARG A 100 11.73 0.26 -10.75
N LEU A 101 11.89 -0.35 -9.58
CA LEU A 101 11.31 0.08 -8.32
C LEU A 101 12.33 0.68 -7.36
N LEU A 102 13.57 0.84 -7.81
CA LEU A 102 14.56 1.53 -7.01
C LEU A 102 14.04 2.93 -6.68
N VAL A 103 14.08 3.25 -5.40
CA VAL A 103 13.67 4.54 -4.89
C VAL A 103 14.49 5.62 -5.59
N ASN A 104 13.83 6.58 -6.25
CA ASN A 104 14.50 7.78 -6.70
C ASN A 104 14.91 8.59 -5.45
N PRO A 105 16.20 8.83 -5.18
CA PRO A 105 16.66 9.56 -4.00
C PRO A 105 16.12 11.00 -3.93
N PHE A 106 15.63 11.55 -5.05
CA PHE A 106 15.08 12.91 -5.14
C PHE A 106 13.53 12.97 -5.14
N GLY A 107 12.83 11.82 -5.02
CA GLY A 107 11.38 11.73 -5.28
C GLY A 107 10.44 11.56 -4.08
N LYS A 108 10.95 11.43 -2.85
CA LYS A 108 10.11 11.10 -1.67
C LYS A 108 9.26 12.25 -1.10
N SER A 109 9.20 13.41 -1.75
CA SER A 109 8.44 14.58 -1.26
C SER A 109 6.95 14.61 -1.66
N GLY A 110 6.46 13.66 -2.47
CA GLY A 110 5.13 13.78 -3.11
C GLY A 110 3.94 13.17 -2.37
N LEU A 111 4.14 12.22 -1.44
CA LEU A 111 3.03 11.48 -0.78
C LEU A 111 2.64 12.02 0.59
N ARG A 112 3.26 13.14 1.02
CA ARG A 112 2.99 13.83 2.28
C ARG A 112 2.50 15.25 2.01
N GLN A 113 1.30 15.42 1.45
CA GLN A 113 0.70 16.75 1.34
C GLN A 113 -0.69 16.79 2.00
N SER A 114 -0.67 17.45 3.15
CA SER A 114 -1.69 18.35 3.72
C SER A 114 -3.13 17.84 3.86
N GLY A 115 -3.45 17.32 5.06
CA GLY A 115 -4.74 17.62 5.69
C GLY A 115 -4.52 18.79 6.65
N ARG A 116 -5.11 19.94 6.33
CA ARG A 116 -5.51 20.93 7.35
C ARG A 116 -6.86 20.48 7.91
#